data_AF-A0A349MXQ5-F1
#
_entry.id   AF-A0A349MXQ5-F1
#
_cell.length_a   1.000
_cell.length_b   1.000
_cell.length_c   1.000
_cell.angle_alpha   90.00
_cell.angle_beta   90.00
_cell.angle_gamma   90.00
#
_symmetry.space_group_name_H-M   'P 1'
#
loop_
_entity.id
_entity.type
_entity.pdbx_description
1 polymer ?
#
loop_
_entity_poly.entity_id
_entity_poly.type
_entity_poly.pdbx_seq_one_letter_code
_entity_poly.pdbx_strand_id
1 'polypeptide(L)'
;MLEEYYEFLCKRLISWANTVDITPGDRYVLSFEESQQVQSFMGNLSRLDTVNEFHVSQGDSDFKGLAVELGQQPQAMKLVVVSTNNVTSDYLVNLRNQIGRQQGIWENTALLFVSNRILDSINSGAKDISRQGGPFNLDELRKNLENEVDQSDSLSIKEQQILTVMVRAFFKG
;
A
#
# COMPACT_ATOMS: atom_id res chain seq x y z
N MET A 1 1.13 16.73 11.35
CA MET A 1 1.86 16.71 10.05
C MET A 1 2.29 15.32 9.57
N LEU A 2 2.93 14.47 10.39
CA LEU A 2 3.36 13.13 9.92
C LEU A 2 2.20 12.14 9.78
N GLU A 3 1.17 12.21 10.63
CA GLU A 3 0.01 11.31 10.56
C GLU A 3 -0.80 11.55 9.28
N GLU A 4 -1.06 12.82 8.95
CA GLU A 4 -1.78 13.25 7.75
C GLU A 4 -1.04 12.83 6.47
N TYR A 5 0.29 12.81 6.50
CA TYR A 5 1.10 12.26 5.42
C TYR A 5 0.87 10.76 5.23
N TYR A 6 0.92 9.95 6.30
CA TYR A 6 0.67 8.50 6.18
C TYR A 6 -0.79 8.18 5.86
N GLU A 7 -1.74 8.98 6.34
CA GLU A 7 -3.14 8.86 5.96
C GLU A 7 -3.32 9.09 4.45
N PHE A 8 -2.68 10.14 3.91
CA PHE A 8 -2.63 10.39 2.46
C PHE A 8 -2.04 9.21 1.69
N LEU A 9 -0.91 8.64 2.16
CA LEU A 9 -0.32 7.46 1.53
C LEU A 9 -1.26 6.24 1.55
N CYS A 10 -1.99 6.01 2.65
CA CYS A 10 -2.93 4.90 2.76
C CYS A 10 -4.13 5.08 1.82
N LYS A 11 -4.70 6.30 1.73
CA LYS A 11 -5.75 6.63 0.77
C LYS A 11 -5.27 6.41 -0.67
N ARG A 12 -4.03 6.79 -0.96
CA ARG A 12 -3.42 6.57 -2.28
C ARG A 12 -3.27 5.08 -2.59
N LEU A 13 -2.84 4.26 -1.63
CA LEU A 13 -2.77 2.80 -1.81
C LEU A 13 -4.14 2.24 -2.21
N ILE A 14 -5.19 2.62 -1.48
CA ILE A 14 -6.55 2.12 -1.72
C ILE A 14 -7.07 2.58 -3.08
N SER A 15 -6.86 3.85 -3.42
CA SER A 15 -7.26 4.40 -4.73
C SER A 15 -6.56 3.66 -5.87
N TRP A 16 -5.25 3.46 -5.77
CA TRP A 16 -4.48 2.69 -6.73
C TRP A 16 -4.96 1.24 -6.85
N ALA A 17 -5.17 0.57 -5.72
CA ALA A 17 -5.59 -0.83 -5.71
C ALA A 17 -6.99 -1.05 -6.31
N ASN A 18 -7.85 -0.03 -6.29
CA ASN A 18 -9.17 -0.06 -6.94
C ASN A 18 -9.16 0.33 -8.42
N THR A 19 -8.06 0.89 -8.92
CA THR A 19 -7.95 1.36 -10.32
C THR A 19 -7.10 0.46 -11.19
N VAL A 20 -6.17 -0.27 -10.58
CA VAL A 20 -5.34 -1.25 -11.28
C VAL A 20 -6.01 -2.61 -11.26
N ASP A 21 -5.87 -3.33 -12.37
CA ASP A 21 -6.31 -4.72 -12.49
C ASP A 21 -5.36 -5.64 -11.70
N ILE A 22 -5.67 -5.83 -10.42
CA ILE A 22 -4.95 -6.74 -9.53
C ILE A 22 -5.52 -8.14 -9.74
N THR A 23 -4.66 -9.11 -10.06
CA THR A 23 -5.04 -10.51 -10.26
C THR A 23 -4.77 -11.34 -9.01
N PRO A 24 -5.57 -12.39 -8.69
CA PRO A 24 -5.27 -13.27 -7.58
C PRO A 24 -3.87 -13.89 -7.72
N GLY A 25 -3.10 -13.90 -6.64
CA GLY A 25 -1.71 -14.38 -6.63
C GLY A 25 -0.66 -13.32 -6.96
N ASP A 26 -1.08 -12.12 -7.37
CA ASP A 26 -0.15 -11.01 -7.57
C ASP A 26 0.58 -10.64 -6.28
N ARG A 27 1.84 -10.23 -6.45
CA ARG A 27 2.73 -9.84 -5.35
C ARG A 27 3.29 -8.46 -5.62
N TYR A 28 3.26 -7.63 -4.58
CA TYR A 28 3.70 -6.24 -4.62
C TYR A 28 4.67 -5.95 -3.48
N VAL A 29 5.52 -4.94 -3.66
CA VAL A 29 6.41 -4.43 -2.61
C VAL A 29 6.30 -2.92 -2.56
N LEU A 30 6.12 -2.39 -1.35
CA LEU A 30 6.24 -0.98 -1.01
C LEU A 30 7.46 -0.80 -0.11
N SER A 31 8.44 -0.04 -0.58
CA SER A 31 9.68 0.23 0.16
C SER A 31 9.66 1.61 0.79
N PHE A 32 9.99 1.64 2.08
CA PHE A 32 10.32 2.83 2.86
C PHE A 32 11.82 2.83 3.17
N GLU A 33 12.35 3.95 3.68
CA GLU A 33 13.76 4.05 4.08
C GLU A 33 13.94 3.55 5.51
N GLU A 34 13.02 3.91 6.40
CA GLU A 34 13.13 3.69 7.83
C GLU A 34 12.04 2.77 8.38
N SER A 35 12.39 1.96 9.38
CA SER A 35 11.46 1.01 10.00
C SER A 35 10.27 1.70 10.67
N GLN A 36 10.49 2.91 11.20
CA GLN A 36 9.44 3.74 11.79
C GLN A 36 8.38 4.14 10.77
N GLN A 37 8.76 4.38 9.51
CA GLN A 37 7.82 4.75 8.44
C GLN A 37 6.90 3.58 8.12
N VAL A 38 7.44 2.36 8.08
CA VAL A 38 6.64 1.12 7.94
C VAL A 38 5.62 0.99 9.07
N GLN A 39 6.04 1.22 10.33
CA GLN A 39 5.13 1.16 11.48
C GLN A 39 4.03 2.21 11.39
N SER A 40 4.38 3.45 11.06
CA SER A 40 3.43 4.55 10.90
C SER A 40 2.45 4.29 9.77
N PHE A 41 2.91 3.76 8.62
CA PHE A 41 2.05 3.39 7.51
C PHE A 41 1.07 2.28 7.90
N MET A 42 1.55 1.17 8.46
CA MET A 42 0.71 0.05 8.88
C MET A 42 -0.32 0.47 9.94
N GLY A 43 0.09 1.31 10.90
CA GLY A 43 -0.80 1.81 11.95
C GLY A 43 -1.86 2.79 11.46
N ASN A 44 -1.60 3.56 10.39
CA ASN A 44 -2.62 4.40 9.75
C ASN A 44 -3.55 3.55 8.89
N LEU A 45 -3.01 2.59 8.15
CA LEU A 45 -3.78 1.70 7.29
C LEU A 45 -4.80 0.88 8.11
N SER A 46 -4.43 0.40 9.30
CA SER A 46 -5.33 -0.36 10.17
C SER A 46 -6.49 0.44 10.77
N ARG A 47 -6.46 1.78 10.68
CA ARG A 47 -7.52 2.66 11.20
C ARG A 47 -8.60 2.96 10.14
N LEU A 48 -8.40 2.53 8.89
CA LEU A 48 -9.36 2.78 7.82
C LEU A 48 -10.48 1.75 7.85
N ASP A 49 -11.72 2.21 7.69
CA ASP A 49 -12.93 1.36 7.77
C ASP A 49 -12.99 0.24 6.72
N THR A 50 -12.25 0.39 5.63
CA THR A 50 -12.16 -0.60 4.53
C THR A 50 -11.09 -1.68 4.77
N VAL A 51 -10.41 -1.63 5.92
CA VAL A 51 -9.28 -2.50 6.25
C VAL A 51 -9.64 -3.37 7.46
N ASN A 52 -9.51 -4.68 7.28
CA ASN A 52 -9.77 -5.66 8.33
C ASN A 52 -8.47 -6.35 8.76
N GLU A 53 -8.41 -6.88 9.99
CA GLU A 53 -7.32 -7.76 10.38
C GLU A 53 -7.35 -9.05 9.54
N PHE A 54 -6.19 -9.49 9.06
CA PHE A 54 -6.01 -10.73 8.32
C PHE A 54 -5.14 -11.68 9.15
N HIS A 55 -5.76 -12.68 9.75
CA HIS A 55 -5.08 -13.62 10.63
C HIS A 55 -4.54 -14.81 9.85
N VAL A 56 -3.24 -15.03 9.95
CA VAL A 56 -2.57 -16.21 9.39
C VAL A 56 -2.12 -17.08 10.55
N SER A 57 -2.92 -18.09 10.89
CA SER A 57 -2.54 -19.08 11.90
C SER A 57 -1.57 -20.09 11.28
N GLN A 58 -0.36 -20.16 11.82
CA GLN A 58 0.62 -21.16 11.45
C GLN A 58 1.11 -21.87 12.72
N GLY A 59 0.50 -23.01 13.06
CA GLY A 59 0.83 -23.75 14.28
C GLY A 59 0.61 -22.89 15.53
N ASP A 60 1.64 -22.73 16.36
CA ASP A 60 1.61 -21.90 17.57
C ASP A 60 1.87 -20.40 17.33
N SER A 61 2.09 -20.00 16.07
CA SER A 61 2.29 -18.59 15.71
C SER A 61 1.07 -18.04 14.99
N ASP A 62 0.41 -17.07 15.63
CA ASP A 62 -0.61 -16.23 15.00
C ASP A 62 0.06 -14.95 14.48
N PHE A 63 -0.06 -14.74 13.17
CA PHE A 63 0.39 -13.50 12.54
C PHE A 63 -0.79 -12.63 12.14
N LYS A 64 -0.60 -11.31 12.30
CA LYS A 64 -1.57 -10.28 11.94
C LYS A 64 -1.10 -9.50 10.70
N GLY A 65 -1.71 -9.79 9.56
CA GLY A 65 -1.72 -8.90 8.41
C GLY A 65 -2.93 -7.97 8.45
N LEU A 66 -3.02 -7.11 7.44
CA LEU A 66 -4.20 -6.31 7.16
C LEU A 66 -4.78 -6.73 5.81
N ALA A 67 -6.09 -6.79 5.65
CA ALA A 67 -6.75 -7.05 4.38
C ALA A 67 -7.54 -5.81 3.94
N VAL A 68 -7.18 -5.28 2.79
CA VAL A 68 -7.95 -4.25 2.10
C VAL A 68 -8.92 -4.95 1.15
N GLU A 69 -10.22 -4.74 1.32
CA GLU A 69 -11.22 -5.27 0.40
C GLU A 69 -11.22 -4.44 -0.90
N LEU A 70 -11.14 -5.12 -2.05
CA LEU A 70 -11.08 -4.53 -3.39
C LEU A 70 -12.29 -4.96 -4.21
N GLY A 71 -12.82 -4.01 -4.99
CA GLY A 71 -13.95 -4.26 -5.89
C GLY A 71 -15.30 -4.38 -5.16
N GLN A 72 -16.31 -4.84 -5.90
CA GLN A 72 -17.67 -5.05 -5.40
C GLN A 72 -18.05 -6.53 -5.51
N GLN A 73 -18.90 -7.00 -4.60
CA GLN A 73 -19.45 -8.36 -4.64
C GLN A 73 -20.20 -8.61 -5.97
N PRO A 74 -20.12 -9.82 -6.56
CA PRO A 74 -19.63 -11.08 -5.99
C PRO A 74 -18.15 -11.41 -6.28
N GLN A 75 -17.38 -10.53 -6.91
CA GLN A 75 -15.99 -10.76 -7.31
C GLN A 75 -14.99 -9.97 -6.45
N ALA A 76 -15.32 -9.74 -5.17
CA ALA A 76 -14.44 -8.99 -4.28
C ALA A 76 -13.14 -9.75 -4.02
N MET A 77 -12.03 -9.04 -4.10
CA MET A 77 -10.68 -9.53 -3.85
C MET A 77 -10.15 -8.90 -2.56
N LYS A 78 -9.18 -9.55 -1.91
CA LYS A 78 -8.45 -8.94 -0.79
C LYS A 78 -7.01 -8.67 -1.18
N LEU A 79 -6.55 -7.44 -0.95
CA LEU A 79 -5.12 -7.14 -0.90
C LEU A 79 -4.64 -7.31 0.54
N VAL A 80 -3.91 -8.39 0.79
CA VAL A 80 -3.30 -8.67 2.08
C VAL A 80 -2.00 -7.87 2.19
N VAL A 81 -1.90 -7.00 3.19
CA VAL A 81 -0.77 -6.12 3.46
C VAL A 81 -0.02 -6.61 4.69
N VAL A 82 1.29 -6.83 4.53
CA VAL A 82 2.15 -7.44 5.55
C VAL A 82 3.41 -6.61 5.73
N SER A 83 3.73 -6.27 6.98
CA SER A 83 5.01 -5.65 7.34
C SER A 83 6.13 -6.69 7.35
N THR A 84 7.29 -6.34 6.80
CA THR A 84 8.49 -7.18 6.93
C THR A 84 9.25 -6.91 8.23
N ASN A 85 8.85 -5.91 9.02
CA ASN A 85 9.52 -5.59 10.28
C ASN A 85 9.26 -6.69 11.30
N ASN A 86 10.33 -7.16 11.96
CA ASN A 86 10.28 -8.19 13.01
C ASN A 86 9.71 -9.54 12.54
N VAL A 87 9.80 -9.83 11.23
CA VAL A 87 9.35 -11.08 10.62
C VAL A 87 10.55 -11.83 10.04
N THR A 88 10.56 -13.17 10.15
CA THR A 88 11.65 -14.00 9.64
C THR A 88 11.58 -14.15 8.11
N SER A 89 12.73 -14.32 7.46
CA SER A 89 12.78 -14.56 6.00
C SER A 89 11.98 -15.80 5.58
N ASP A 90 12.06 -16.87 6.37
CA ASP A 90 11.33 -18.12 6.12
C ASP A 90 9.81 -17.91 6.12
N TYR A 91 9.31 -17.05 7.01
CA TYR A 91 7.90 -16.70 7.05
C TYR A 91 7.47 -15.93 5.80
N LEU A 92 8.26 -14.95 5.36
CA LEU A 92 7.96 -14.19 4.14
C LEU A 92 7.95 -15.08 2.89
N VAL A 93 8.85 -16.06 2.82
CA VAL A 93 8.84 -17.10 1.78
C VAL A 93 7.60 -17.97 1.87
N ASN A 94 7.15 -18.32 3.09
CA ASN A 94 5.91 -19.07 3.28
C ASN A 94 4.71 -18.30 2.75
N LEU A 95 4.54 -17.03 3.14
CA LEU A 95 3.46 -16.17 2.64
C LEU A 95 3.46 -16.09 1.11
N ARG A 96 4.64 -15.88 0.51
CA ARG A 96 4.82 -15.90 -0.95
C ARG A 96 4.36 -17.20 -1.59
N ASN A 97 4.56 -18.34 -0.93
CA ASN A 97 4.13 -19.64 -1.44
C ASN A 97 2.62 -19.86 -1.21
N GLN A 98 2.07 -19.42 -0.08
CA GLN A 98 0.63 -19.55 0.23
C GLN A 98 -0.22 -18.72 -0.73
N ILE A 99 0.17 -17.46 -0.98
CA ILE A 99 -0.51 -16.61 -1.97
C ILE A 99 -0.45 -17.24 -3.37
N GLY A 100 0.66 -17.88 -3.74
CA GLY A 100 0.77 -18.56 -5.04
C GLY A 100 -0.14 -19.78 -5.21
N ARG A 101 -0.57 -20.42 -4.10
CA ARG A 101 -1.46 -21.59 -4.15
C ARG A 101 -2.92 -21.22 -4.35
N GLN A 102 -3.33 -20.00 -3.97
CA GLN A 102 -4.71 -19.51 -4.07
C GLN A 102 -5.72 -20.52 -3.48
N GLN A 103 -5.49 -20.93 -2.23
CA GLN A 103 -6.29 -21.95 -1.53
C GLN A 103 -6.66 -21.48 -0.12
N GLY A 104 -7.85 -21.85 0.34
CA GLY A 104 -8.34 -21.55 1.69
C GLY A 104 -8.47 -20.03 1.88
N ILE A 105 -7.90 -19.50 2.97
CA ILE A 105 -7.96 -18.05 3.27
C ILE A 105 -7.24 -17.17 2.24
N TRP A 106 -6.45 -17.77 1.33
CA TRP A 106 -5.69 -17.08 0.30
C TRP A 106 -6.38 -17.08 -1.08
N GLU A 107 -7.55 -17.70 -1.20
CA GLU A 107 -8.32 -17.65 -2.45
C GLU A 107 -8.80 -16.21 -2.73
N ASN A 108 -8.68 -15.77 -3.99
CA ASN A 108 -9.00 -14.41 -4.42
C ASN A 108 -8.27 -13.33 -3.59
N THR A 109 -6.98 -13.56 -3.34
CA THR A 109 -6.14 -12.59 -2.64
C THR A 109 -4.88 -12.25 -3.43
N ALA A 110 -4.40 -11.03 -3.24
CA ALA A 110 -3.07 -10.56 -3.64
C ALA A 110 -2.27 -10.15 -2.40
N LEU A 111 -0.95 -10.05 -2.51
CA LEU A 111 -0.06 -9.78 -1.38
C LEU A 111 0.78 -8.52 -1.61
N LEU A 112 0.79 -7.60 -0.65
CA LEU A 112 1.67 -6.44 -0.60
C LEU A 112 2.59 -6.54 0.62
N PHE A 113 3.89 -6.58 0.38
CA PHE A 113 4.89 -6.43 1.42
C PHE A 113 5.23 -4.95 1.63
N VAL A 114 5.18 -4.50 2.87
CA VAL A 114 5.65 -3.17 3.28
C VAL A 114 6.97 -3.36 4.01
N SER A 115 8.05 -2.83 3.44
CA SER A 115 9.41 -3.08 3.91
C SER A 115 10.23 -1.81 4.00
N ASN A 116 11.25 -1.82 4.87
CA ASN A 116 12.30 -0.81 4.85
C ASN A 116 13.65 -1.38 4.35
N ARG A 117 13.66 -2.58 3.76
CA ARG A 117 14.86 -3.27 3.31
C ARG A 117 14.61 -3.97 1.99
N ILE A 118 15.69 -4.16 1.22
CA ILE A 118 15.65 -5.02 0.05
C ILE A 118 15.72 -6.47 0.54
N LEU A 119 14.70 -7.26 0.22
CA LEU A 119 14.61 -8.67 0.59
C LEU A 119 14.45 -9.52 -0.66
N ASP A 120 15.56 -10.14 -1.10
CA ASP A 120 15.61 -10.96 -2.32
C ASP A 120 14.58 -12.11 -2.29
N SER A 121 14.29 -12.64 -1.10
CA SER A 121 13.33 -13.73 -0.88
C SER A 121 11.89 -13.40 -1.31
N ILE A 122 11.50 -12.11 -1.25
CA ILE A 122 10.17 -11.62 -1.65
C ILE A 122 10.18 -10.82 -2.95
N ASN A 123 11.29 -10.18 -3.31
CA ASN A 123 11.40 -9.32 -4.48
C ASN A 123 11.31 -10.09 -5.81
N SER A 124 11.68 -11.38 -5.82
CA SER A 124 11.61 -12.21 -7.03
C SER A 124 10.17 -12.37 -7.54
N GLY A 125 9.83 -11.63 -8.60
CA GLY A 125 8.53 -11.63 -9.25
C GLY A 125 7.46 -10.77 -8.56
N ALA A 126 7.84 -9.92 -7.60
CA ALA A 126 6.94 -8.92 -7.03
C ALA A 126 7.08 -7.58 -7.78
N LYS A 127 5.96 -6.89 -7.98
CA LYS A 127 5.91 -5.57 -8.62
C LYS A 127 6.20 -4.50 -7.55
N ASP A 128 7.27 -3.73 -7.72
CA ASP A 128 7.62 -2.64 -6.81
C ASP A 128 6.76 -1.40 -7.11
N ILE A 129 5.89 -1.02 -6.17
CA ILE A 129 4.94 0.09 -6.31
C ILE A 129 5.49 1.44 -5.80
N SER A 130 6.71 1.41 -5.25
CA SER A 130 7.49 2.61 -4.90
C SER A 130 8.34 3.15 -6.06
N ARG A 131 8.63 2.33 -7.06
CA ARG A 131 9.44 2.71 -8.22
C ARG A 131 8.66 3.51 -9.28
N GLN A 132 9.39 4.04 -10.26
CA GLN A 132 8.81 4.77 -11.39
C GLN A 132 7.64 4.01 -12.04
N GLY A 133 6.49 4.69 -12.17
CA GLY A 133 5.23 4.12 -12.66
C GLY A 133 4.29 3.58 -11.58
N GLY A 134 4.75 3.48 -10.32
CA GLY A 134 3.94 3.10 -9.17
C GLY A 134 3.26 4.30 -8.47
N PRO A 135 2.22 4.04 -7.66
CA PRO A 135 1.43 5.06 -6.96
C PRO A 135 2.21 5.94 -5.98
N PHE A 136 3.41 5.48 -5.57
CA PHE A 136 4.27 6.16 -4.60
C PHE A 136 5.53 6.79 -5.21
N ASN A 137 5.67 6.78 -6.54
CA ASN A 137 6.70 7.57 -7.20
C ASN A 137 6.45 9.07 -6.95
N LEU A 138 7.50 9.86 -6.69
CA LEU A 138 7.46 11.31 -6.50
C LEU A 138 6.65 12.04 -7.59
N ASP A 139 6.80 11.65 -8.85
CA ASP A 139 6.03 12.24 -9.96
C ASP A 139 4.53 11.97 -9.83
N GLU A 140 4.16 10.76 -9.42
CA GLU A 140 2.76 10.39 -9.21
C GLU A 140 2.23 11.10 -7.96
N LEU A 141 2.98 11.13 -6.86
CA LEU A 141 2.60 11.87 -5.64
C LEU A 141 2.32 13.35 -5.96
N ARG A 142 3.20 14.01 -6.73
CA ARG A 142 2.99 15.38 -7.19
C ARG A 142 1.70 15.51 -8.00
N LYS A 143 1.48 14.68 -9.02
CA LYS A 143 0.27 14.75 -9.85
C LYS A 143 -1.00 14.60 -9.03
N ASN A 144 -1.00 13.71 -8.04
CA ASN A 144 -2.17 13.53 -7.19
C ASN A 144 -2.42 14.73 -6.28
N LEU A 145 -1.36 15.32 -5.71
CA LEU A 145 -1.48 16.54 -4.92
C LEU A 145 -2.02 17.70 -5.78
N GLU A 146 -1.53 17.85 -7.02
CA GLU A 146 -2.08 18.84 -7.95
C GLU A 146 -3.57 18.57 -8.23
N ASN A 147 -3.96 17.31 -8.48
CA ASN A 147 -5.36 16.95 -8.72
C ASN A 147 -6.26 17.18 -7.49
N GLU A 148 -5.79 16.86 -6.27
CA GLU A 148 -6.55 17.08 -5.04
C GLU A 148 -6.75 18.57 -4.76
N VAL A 149 -5.74 19.40 -5.04
CA VAL A 149 -5.87 20.86 -4.95
C VAL A 149 -6.88 21.36 -5.97
N ASP A 150 -6.78 20.93 -7.23
CA ASP A 150 -7.63 21.39 -8.32
C ASP A 150 -9.10 20.94 -8.15
N GLN A 151 -9.34 19.77 -7.55
CA GLN A 151 -10.67 19.21 -7.29
C GLN A 151 -11.25 19.58 -5.92
N SER A 152 -10.55 20.38 -5.11
CA SER A 152 -11.01 20.74 -3.78
C SER A 152 -12.16 21.75 -3.82
N ASP A 153 -13.34 21.33 -3.36
CA ASP A 153 -14.53 22.19 -3.20
C ASP A 153 -14.39 23.22 -2.07
N SER A 154 -13.39 23.05 -1.19
CA SER A 154 -13.17 23.91 -0.03
C SER A 154 -12.21 25.08 -0.29
N LEU A 155 -11.49 25.04 -1.41
CA LEU A 155 -10.51 26.07 -1.79
C LEU A 155 -11.09 27.00 -2.84
N SER A 156 -10.83 28.29 -2.72
CA SER A 156 -11.10 29.24 -3.81
C SER A 156 -10.13 29.00 -4.97
N ILE A 157 -10.52 29.41 -6.18
CA ILE A 157 -9.68 29.33 -7.38
C ILE A 157 -8.29 29.96 -7.17
N LYS A 158 -8.20 31.05 -6.39
CA LYS A 158 -6.93 31.71 -6.08
C LYS A 158 -6.05 30.87 -5.17
N GLU A 159 -6.63 30.24 -4.16
CA GLU A 159 -5.91 29.35 -3.25
C GLU A 159 -5.42 28.09 -3.95
N GLN A 160 -6.26 27.51 -4.82
CA GLN A 160 -5.87 26.38 -5.67
C GLN A 160 -4.66 26.74 -6.54
N GLN A 161 -4.68 27.89 -7.21
CA GLN A 161 -3.55 28.37 -8.03
C GLN A 161 -2.25 28.54 -7.23
N ILE A 162 -2.33 29.14 -6.02
CA ILE A 162 -1.16 29.35 -5.16
C ILE A 162 -0.59 28.00 -4.71
N LEU A 163 -1.44 27.09 -4.24
CA LEU A 163 -1.02 25.77 -3.78
C LEU A 163 -0.41 24.94 -4.91
N THR A 164 -1.01 24.94 -6.11
CA THR A 164 -0.46 24.25 -7.29
C THR A 164 0.93 24.78 -7.66
N VAL A 165 1.17 26.09 -7.57
CA VAL A 165 2.51 26.68 -7.77
C VAL A 165 3.49 26.22 -6.68
N MET A 166 3.07 26.20 -5.42
CA MET A 166 3.90 25.75 -4.30
C MET A 166 4.29 24.27 -4.43
N VAL A 167 3.33 23.40 -4.74
CA VAL A 167 3.56 21.97 -4.98
C VAL A 167 4.60 21.80 -6.10
N ARG A 168 4.41 22.46 -7.24
CA ARG A 168 5.36 22.39 -8.37
C ARG A 168 6.76 22.88 -8.02
N ALA A 169 6.89 23.89 -7.16
CA ALA A 169 8.18 24.40 -6.73
C ALA A 169 8.91 23.41 -5.82
N PHE A 170 8.19 22.73 -4.92
CA PHE A 170 8.76 21.78 -3.97
C PHE A 170 9.35 20.54 -4.66
N PHE A 171 8.67 20.02 -5.69
CA PHE A 171 9.12 18.83 -6.45
C PHE A 171 10.12 19.13 -7.59
N LYS A 172 10.58 20.39 -7.73
CA LYS A 172 11.63 20.79 -8.70
C LYS A 172 13.05 20.83 -8.11
N GLY A 173 13.18 20.65 -6.79
CA GLY A 173 14.47 20.51 -6.10
C GLY A 173 14.99 19.09 -6.19
#